data_AF-A0A9E0AHY6-F1
#
_entry.id   AF-A0A9E0AHY6-F1
#
_cell.length_a   1.000
_cell.length_b   1.000
_cell.length_c   1.000
_cell.angle_alpha   90.00
_cell.angle_beta   90.00
_cell.angle_gamma   90.00
#
_symmetry.space_group_name_H-M   'P 1'
#
loop_
_entity.id
_entity.type
_entity.pdbx_description
1 polymer ?
#
loop_
_entity_poly.entity_id
_entity_poly.type
_entity_poly.pdbx_seq_one_letter_code
_entity_poly.pdbx_strand_id
1 'polypeptide(L)'
;MINESLIKEFGLRIRELRSEKNISQEKLSFLTGFHRTYIGMIERGERNISLTNMAVFAKIFEMTVSELLNFSSINPKHSFKRYEIKTED
;
A
#
# COMPACT_ATOMS: atom_id res chain seq x y z
N MET A 1 -8.05 -14.23 4.40
CA MET A 1 -9.05 -13.18 4.12
C MET A 1 -8.35 -11.93 3.61
N ILE A 2 -8.91 -11.24 2.63
CA ILE A 2 -8.34 -10.03 2.03
C ILE A 2 -9.24 -8.83 2.36
N ASN A 3 -8.63 -7.72 2.77
CA ASN A 3 -9.32 -6.45 2.98
C ASN A 3 -9.06 -5.50 1.81
N GLU A 4 -10.01 -5.47 0.89
CA GLU A 4 -9.93 -4.65 -0.32
C GLU A 4 -9.87 -3.15 -0.01
N SER A 5 -10.54 -2.69 1.05
CA SER A 5 -10.50 -1.27 1.46
C SER A 5 -9.08 -0.89 1.88
N LEU A 6 -8.44 -1.68 2.74
CA LEU A 6 -7.07 -1.43 3.17
C LEU A 6 -6.07 -1.43 2.00
N ILE A 7 -6.23 -2.39 1.08
CA ILE A 7 -5.35 -2.50 -0.09
C ILE A 7 -5.55 -1.30 -1.04
N LYS A 8 -6.78 -0.84 -1.24
CA LYS A 8 -7.07 0.35 -2.05
C LYS A 8 -6.46 1.61 -1.44
N GLU A 9 -6.58 1.80 -0.13
CA GLU A 9 -5.98 2.95 0.57
C GLU A 9 -4.45 2.94 0.46
N PHE A 10 -3.82 1.78 0.62
CA PHE A 10 -2.38 1.64 0.36
C PHE A 10 -2.03 2.01 -1.08
N GLY A 11 -2.78 1.50 -2.07
CA GLY A 11 -2.57 1.82 -3.48
C GLY A 11 -2.69 3.31 -3.81
N LEU A 12 -3.69 3.98 -3.24
CA LEU A 12 -3.90 5.43 -3.36
C LEU A 12 -2.72 6.19 -2.77
N ARG A 13 -2.29 5.82 -1.55
CA ARG A 13 -1.13 6.43 -0.88
C ARG A 13 0.14 6.35 -1.72
N ILE A 14 0.42 5.20 -2.35
CA ILE A 14 1.58 5.05 -3.25
C ILE A 14 1.45 5.96 -4.47
N ARG A 15 0.24 6.06 -5.06
CA ARG A 15 -0.02 6.92 -6.22
C ARG A 15 0.16 8.40 -5.89
N GLU A 16 -0.28 8.84 -4.71
CA GLU A 16 -0.12 10.21 -4.20
C GLU A 16 1.36 10.55 -4.04
N LEU A 17 2.11 9.75 -3.26
CA LEU A 17 3.54 9.94 -3.04
C LEU A 17 4.34 9.94 -4.36
N ARG A 18 3.97 9.06 -5.30
CA ARG A 18 4.56 9.04 -6.65
C ARG A 18 4.32 10.35 -7.40
N SER A 19 3.10 10.88 -7.31
CA SER A 19 2.70 12.12 -7.99
C SER A 19 3.32 13.36 -7.33
N GLU A 20 3.42 13.40 -6.01
CA GLU A 20 4.12 14.45 -5.25
C GLU A 20 5.60 14.53 -5.62
N LYS A 21 6.26 13.38 -5.80
CA LYS A 21 7.65 13.31 -6.32
C LYS A 21 7.75 13.56 -7.84
N ASN A 22 6.64 13.79 -8.54
CA ASN A 22 6.57 14.02 -10.00
C ASN A 22 7.25 12.92 -10.85
N ILE A 23 7.12 11.66 -10.45
CA ILE A 23 7.71 10.52 -11.17
C ILE A 23 6.65 9.63 -11.83
N SER A 24 7.01 9.03 -12.97
CA SER A 24 6.16 8.05 -13.67
C SER A 24 6.17 6.68 -12.98
N GLN A 25 5.21 5.81 -13.31
CA GLN A 25 5.23 4.42 -12.85
C GLN A 25 6.47 3.66 -13.35
N GLU A 26 6.96 3.99 -14.55
CA GLU A 26 8.22 3.45 -15.10
C GLU A 26 9.42 3.87 -14.24
N LYS A 27 9.47 5.15 -13.82
CA LYS A 27 10.53 5.63 -12.93
C LYS A 27 10.45 4.99 -11.54
N LEU A 28 9.25 4.85 -10.97
CA LEU A 28 9.06 4.17 -9.69
C LEU A 28 9.42 2.67 -9.77
N SER A 29 9.09 2.02 -10.88
CA SER A 29 9.51 0.65 -11.20
C SER A 29 11.03 0.52 -11.18
N PHE A 30 11.75 1.41 -11.86
CA PHE A 30 13.22 1.44 -11.82
C PHE A 30 13.77 1.62 -10.39
N LEU A 31 13.22 2.57 -9.62
CA LEU A 31 13.70 2.87 -8.26
C LEU A 31 13.47 1.72 -7.28
N THR A 32 12.32 1.06 -7.36
CA THR A 32 11.93 -0.05 -6.48
C THR A 32 12.51 -1.39 -6.91
N GLY A 33 12.94 -1.52 -8.17
CA GLY A 33 13.28 -2.81 -8.79
C GLY A 33 12.07 -3.68 -9.10
N PHE A 34 10.84 -3.18 -8.91
CA PHE A 34 9.62 -3.92 -9.24
C PHE A 34 9.24 -3.72 -10.70
N HIS A 35 8.59 -4.71 -11.31
CA HIS A 35 8.05 -4.57 -12.66
C HIS A 35 6.96 -3.48 -12.71
N ARG A 36 6.93 -2.65 -13.77
CA ARG A 36 5.93 -1.57 -13.88
C ARG A 36 4.50 -2.04 -13.72
N THR A 37 4.14 -3.19 -14.30
CA THR A 37 2.80 -3.77 -14.12
C THR A 37 2.48 -4.02 -12.64
N TYR A 38 3.46 -4.45 -11.83
CA TYR A 38 3.28 -4.64 -10.39
C TYR A 38 3.01 -3.32 -9.67
N ILE A 39 3.73 -2.25 -10.01
CA ILE A 39 3.45 -0.89 -9.52
C ILE A 39 2.01 -0.50 -9.86
N GLY A 40 1.58 -0.68 -11.12
CA GLY A 40 0.21 -0.37 -11.54
C GLY A 40 -0.85 -1.18 -10.80
N MET A 41 -0.60 -2.47 -10.56
CA MET A 41 -1.52 -3.33 -9.78
C MET A 41 -1.60 -2.89 -8.31
N ILE A 42 -0.49 -2.45 -7.72
CA ILE A 42 -0.48 -1.87 -6.36
C ILE A 42 -1.32 -0.59 -6.33
N GLU A 43 -1.07 0.36 -7.23
CA GLU A 43 -1.78 1.66 -7.25
C GLU A 43 -3.28 1.52 -7.49
N ARG A 44 -3.73 0.42 -8.12
CA ARG A 44 -5.17 0.10 -8.30
C ARG A 44 -5.76 -0.76 -7.18
N GLY A 45 -4.95 -1.17 -6.21
CA GLY A 45 -5.37 -2.02 -5.11
C GLY A 45 -5.67 -3.47 -5.51
N GLU A 46 -5.05 -3.98 -6.57
CA GLU A 46 -5.23 -5.34 -7.10
C GLU A 46 -4.25 -6.37 -6.48
N ARG A 47 -3.34 -5.91 -5.62
CA ARG A 47 -2.33 -6.75 -4.98
C ARG A 47 -2.26 -6.49 -3.49
N ASN A 48 -2.35 -7.57 -2.73
CA ASN A 48 -1.95 -7.57 -1.32
C ASN A 48 -0.42 -7.63 -1.25
N ILE A 49 0.21 -6.49 -0.98
CA ILE A 49 1.67 -6.35 -0.91
C ILE A 49 2.22 -7.02 0.36
N SER A 50 3.42 -7.61 0.29
CA SER A 50 4.11 -8.13 1.48
C SER A 50 4.72 -6.99 2.31
N LEU A 51 4.93 -7.25 3.60
CA LEU A 51 5.62 -6.32 4.50
C LEU A 51 7.01 -5.91 4.00
N THR A 52 7.78 -6.87 3.47
CA THR A 52 9.12 -6.61 2.92
C THR A 52 9.08 -5.67 1.73
N ASN A 53 8.09 -5.83 0.84
CA ASN A 53 7.94 -4.95 -0.32
C ASN A 53 7.46 -3.55 0.09
N MET A 54 6.64 -3.43 1.15
CA MET A 54 6.29 -2.12 1.72
C MET A 54 7.53 -1.37 2.23
N ALA A 55 8.49 -2.07 2.84
CA ALA A 55 9.73 -1.45 3.30
C ALA A 55 10.58 -0.88 2.14
N VAL A 56 10.50 -1.47 0.94
CA VAL A 56 11.14 -0.92 -0.26
C VAL A 56 10.53 0.44 -0.62
N PHE A 57 9.20 0.54 -0.65
CA PHE A 57 8.52 1.82 -0.89
C PHE A 57 8.86 2.86 0.16
N ALA A 58 8.82 2.47 1.44
CA ALA A 58 9.18 3.36 2.55
C ALA A 58 10.60 3.94 2.36
N LYS A 59 11.56 3.10 1.97
CA LYS A 59 12.92 3.55 1.63
C LYS A 59 12.97 4.53 0.46
N ILE A 60 12.24 4.27 -0.64
CA ILE A 60 12.21 5.15 -1.82
C ILE A 60 11.55 6.50 -1.53
N PHE A 61 10.55 6.51 -0.65
CA PHE A 61 9.88 7.72 -0.23
C PHE A 61 10.52 8.37 1.02
N GLU A 62 11.63 7.84 1.51
CA GLU A 62 12.41 8.37 2.63
C GLU A 62 11.57 8.54 3.91
N MET A 63 10.78 7.52 4.22
CA MET A 63 9.89 7.49 5.37
C MET A 63 9.93 6.13 6.06
N THR A 64 9.41 6.07 7.27
CA THR A 64 9.16 4.83 7.97
C THR A 64 7.97 4.08 7.37
N VAL A 65 7.89 2.77 7.61
CA VAL A 65 6.69 1.98 7.23
C VAL A 65 5.45 2.50 7.95
N SER A 66 5.57 3.01 9.17
CA SER A 66 4.43 3.57 9.91
C SER A 66 3.87 4.82 9.24
N GLU A 67 4.73 5.72 8.76
CA GLU A 67 4.31 6.92 8.03
C GLU A 67 3.70 6.56 6.66
N LEU A 68 4.25 5.55 6.00
CA LEU A 68 3.70 5.03 4.74
C LEU A 68 2.28 4.46 4.93
N LEU A 69 2.00 3.87 6.09
CA LEU A 69 0.71 3.27 6.45
C LEU A 69 -0.23 4.22 7.20
N ASN A 70 0.12 5.51 7.32
CA ASN A 70 -0.73 6.49 7.99
C ASN A 70 -1.91 6.89 7.08
N PHE A 71 -3.00 6.13 7.14
CA PHE A 71 -4.19 6.34 6.33
C PHE A 71 -5.21 7.21 7.06
N SER A 72 -5.40 8.45 6.61
CA SER A 72 -6.32 9.43 7.20
C SER A 72 -7.81 9.08 7.03
N SER A 73 -8.11 8.18 6.09
CA SER A 73 -9.44 7.83 5.57
C SER A 73 -10.00 6.52 6.12
N ILE A 74 -9.21 5.71 6.83
CA ILE A 74 -9.65 4.40 7.32
C ILE A 74 -10.37 4.54 8.66
N ASN A 75 -11.65 4.13 8.70
CA ASN A 75 -12.38 3.92 9.95
C ASN A 75 -12.14 2.48 10.46
N PRO A 76 -11.39 2.29 11.57
CA PRO A 76 -11.03 0.95 12.05
C PRO A 76 -12.25 0.07 12.35
N LYS A 77 -13.36 0.65 12.84
CA LYS A 77 -14.57 -0.09 13.20
C LYS A 77 -15.31 -0.69 11.99
N HIS A 78 -15.04 -0.18 10.78
CA HIS A 78 -15.67 -0.66 9.55
C HIS A 78 -14.73 -1.55 8.74
N SER A 79 -13.44 -1.20 8.68
CA SER A 79 -12.48 -1.91 7.83
C SER A 79 -12.10 -3.30 8.35
N PHE A 80 -12.26 -3.57 9.66
CA PHE A 80 -11.92 -4.87 10.23
C PHE A 80 -13.11 -5.83 10.44
N LYS A 81 -14.34 -5.43 10.08
CA LYS A 81 -15.54 -6.27 10.30
C LYS A 81 -15.50 -7.63 9.63
N ARG A 82 -14.77 -7.76 8.52
CA ARG A 82 -14.69 -9.03 7.81
C ARG A 82 -13.78 -10.02 8.54
N TYR A 83 -12.77 -9.56 9.28
CA TYR A 83 -11.80 -10.44 9.93
C TYR A 83 -12.44 -11.20 11.08
N GLU A 84 -12.81 -12.44 10.81
CA GLU A 84 -13.23 -13.40 11.84
C GLU A 84 -12.04 -13.67 12.76
N ILE A 85 -12.16 -13.23 14.00
CA ILE A 85 -11.23 -13.58 15.07
C ILE A 85 -11.81 -14.83 15.72
N LYS A 86 -11.01 -15.90 15.78
CA LYS A 86 -11.37 -17.04 16.62
C LYS A 86 -11.37 -16.57 18.07
N THR A 87 -12.52 -16.61 18.72
CA THR A 87 -12.61 -16.49 20.17
C THR A 87 -12.46 -17.88 20.76
N GLU A 88 -11.69 -18.00 21.83
CA GLU A 88 -11.79 -19.18 22.70
C GLU A 88 -13.11 -19.07 23.45
N ASP A 89 -13.94 -20.11 23.39
CA ASP A 89 -15.10 -20.29 24.26
C ASP A 89 -14.64 -20.65 25.68
#